data_AF-A0A926AEX9-F1
#
_entry.id   AF-A0A926AEX9-F1
#
_cell.length_a   1.000
_cell.length_b   1.000
_cell.length_c   1.000
_cell.angle_alpha   90.00
_cell.angle_beta   90.00
_cell.angle_gamma   90.00
#
_symmetry.space_group_name_H-M   'P 1'
#
loop_
_entity.id
_entity.type
_entity.pdbx_description
1 polymer ?
#
loop_
_entity_poly.entity_id
_entity_poly.type
_entity_poly.pdbx_seq_one_letter_code
_entity_poly.pdbx_strand_id
1 'polypeptide(L)'
;MNSQTTATVFAGAGPGTVFASATNARLAQVNGEAGGDSISLSFSDRAVFNGPDGGPGDDIINVSGSIISNTVRPTASSTLNTVAPTRLISGGDGNDSINVTLDGAGPKSLGYHVIAGPGDDLVYGSAASDQLYGEDGNDKMLAGAGDDYVDGGVGDDYINGEAGDDFLDHGGGHDVVDGDDGHDIAVVDKTDQFLNIEELI
;
A
#
# COMPACT_ATOMS: atom_id res chain seq x y z
N MET A 1 18.25 -25.20 17.49
CA MET A 1 16.80 -24.99 17.54
C MET A 1 16.58 -23.49 17.40
N ASN A 2 16.31 -23.01 16.20
CA ASN A 2 16.09 -21.59 15.97
C ASN A 2 14.63 -21.32 16.31
N SER A 3 14.39 -20.82 17.53
CA SER A 3 13.07 -20.35 17.94
C SER A 3 12.68 -19.18 17.04
N GLN A 4 11.86 -19.44 16.03
CA GLN A 4 11.28 -18.39 15.20
C GLN A 4 10.03 -17.87 15.91
N THR A 5 10.21 -16.81 16.68
CA THR A 5 9.12 -16.11 17.35
C THR A 5 8.42 -15.22 16.32
N THR A 6 7.22 -15.59 15.89
CA THR A 6 6.27 -14.63 15.30
C THR A 6 5.91 -13.62 16.38
N ALA A 7 6.41 -12.39 16.25
CA ALA A 7 6.05 -11.28 17.12
C ALA A 7 5.18 -10.30 16.33
N THR A 8 4.06 -9.88 16.93
CA THR A 8 3.37 -8.64 16.56
C THR A 8 4.10 -7.49 17.23
N VAL A 9 4.37 -6.42 16.48
CA VAL A 9 5.02 -5.21 17.01
C VAL A 9 3.97 -4.12 17.10
N PHE A 10 3.90 -3.46 18.25
CA PHE A 10 2.96 -2.38 18.52
C PHE A 10 3.74 -1.08 18.77
N ALA A 11 3.32 0.06 18.21
CA ALA A 11 3.89 1.36 18.56
C ALA A 11 3.47 1.80 19.98
N GLY A 12 2.26 1.38 20.38
CA GLY A 12 1.69 1.57 21.72
C GLY A 12 0.86 2.86 21.78
N ALA A 13 -0.17 2.90 22.63
CA ALA A 13 -1.08 4.04 22.73
C ALA A 13 -0.41 5.44 22.81
N GLY A 14 -0.84 6.33 21.91
CA GLY A 14 -0.31 7.67 21.67
C GLY A 14 0.70 7.69 20.51
N PRO A 15 1.23 8.87 20.12
CA PRO A 15 2.21 8.94 19.05
C PRO A 15 3.45 8.09 19.33
N GLY A 16 3.72 7.14 18.46
CA GLY A 16 4.76 6.13 18.61
C GLY A 16 5.59 5.96 17.34
N THR A 17 6.55 5.04 17.41
CA THR A 17 7.42 4.76 16.28
C THR A 17 7.84 3.30 16.27
N VAL A 18 7.65 2.63 15.14
CA VAL A 18 8.10 1.28 14.89
C VAL A 18 9.13 1.28 13.77
N PHE A 19 10.34 0.80 14.10
CA PHE A 19 11.36 0.50 13.10
C PHE A 19 11.58 -1.00 13.04
N ALA A 20 11.37 -1.60 11.87
CA ALA A 20 11.75 -2.98 11.62
C ALA A 20 12.60 -3.07 10.35
N SER A 21 13.85 -3.50 10.52
CA SER A 21 14.72 -3.87 9.41
C SER A 21 15.03 -5.36 9.49
N ALA A 22 14.88 -6.08 8.38
CA ALA A 22 15.10 -7.52 8.37
C ALA A 22 15.88 -8.02 7.16
N THR A 23 16.66 -9.08 7.42
CA THR A 23 17.21 -9.99 6.42
C THR A 23 16.71 -11.39 6.79
N ASN A 24 15.92 -12.06 5.93
CA ASN A 24 15.35 -13.38 6.20
C ASN A 24 14.45 -13.48 7.46
N ALA A 25 13.69 -12.43 7.81
CA ALA A 25 12.81 -12.45 8.98
C ALA A 25 11.36 -12.83 8.64
N ARG A 26 10.65 -13.30 9.67
CA ARG A 26 9.19 -13.46 9.68
C ARG A 26 8.62 -12.52 10.73
N LEU A 27 7.92 -11.49 10.30
CA LEU A 27 7.14 -10.63 11.19
C LEU A 27 5.68 -11.02 11.05
N ALA A 28 4.92 -11.09 12.14
CA ALA A 28 3.52 -11.51 12.03
C ALA A 28 2.63 -10.34 11.57
N GLN A 29 2.78 -9.17 12.20
CA GLN A 29 2.02 -7.94 11.92
C GLN A 29 2.71 -6.76 12.63
N VAL A 30 2.59 -5.56 12.08
CA VAL A 30 2.99 -4.31 12.73
C VAL A 30 1.74 -3.44 12.84
N ASN A 31 1.42 -2.95 14.03
CA ASN A 31 0.24 -2.13 14.28
C ASN A 31 0.67 -0.85 15.04
N GLY A 32 0.28 0.33 14.57
CA GLY A 32 0.56 1.60 15.26
C GLY A 32 -0.19 1.68 16.58
N GLU A 33 -1.45 1.25 16.56
CA GLU A 33 -2.47 1.43 17.60
C GLU A 33 -3.10 2.82 17.44
N ALA A 34 -3.33 3.57 18.52
CA ALA A 34 -3.97 4.88 18.41
C ALA A 34 -2.95 6.00 18.60
N GLY A 35 -3.08 7.09 17.85
CA GLY A 35 -2.16 8.23 17.80
C GLY A 35 -1.37 8.22 16.50
N GLY A 36 -0.84 9.38 16.10
CA GLY A 36 -0.03 9.49 14.88
C GLY A 36 1.32 8.79 15.04
N ASP A 37 1.50 7.69 14.33
CA ASP A 37 2.60 6.74 14.41
C ASP A 37 3.51 6.81 13.20
N SER A 38 4.79 6.50 13.42
CA SER A 38 5.75 6.34 12.33
C SER A 38 6.19 4.88 12.22
N ILE A 39 5.74 4.20 11.16
CA ILE A 39 6.06 2.81 10.88
C ILE A 39 7.03 2.77 9.69
N SER A 40 8.25 2.30 9.92
CA SER A 40 9.25 2.14 8.86
C SER A 40 9.75 0.71 8.80
N LEU A 41 9.47 0.07 7.67
CA LEU A 41 9.81 -1.30 7.35
C LEU A 41 10.80 -1.33 6.18
N SER A 42 11.97 -1.94 6.40
CA SER A 42 12.98 -2.07 5.35
C SER A 42 13.50 -3.51 5.24
N PHE A 43 13.43 -4.07 4.04
CA PHE A 43 13.74 -5.48 3.79
C PHE A 43 14.88 -5.63 2.79
N SER A 44 15.97 -6.26 3.24
CA SER A 44 17.15 -6.53 2.39
C SER A 44 17.14 -7.92 1.73
N ASP A 45 16.20 -8.79 2.11
CA ASP A 45 16.02 -10.16 1.61
C ASP A 45 14.59 -10.63 1.95
N ARG A 46 14.23 -11.89 1.60
CA ARG A 46 12.88 -12.46 1.71
C ARG A 46 12.25 -12.30 3.10
N ALA A 47 11.15 -11.56 3.18
CA ALA A 47 10.35 -11.36 4.40
C ALA A 47 8.92 -11.91 4.23
N VAL A 48 8.34 -12.42 5.32
CA VAL A 48 6.91 -12.76 5.41
C VAL A 48 6.31 -11.88 6.49
N PHE A 49 5.29 -11.09 6.14
CA PHE A 49 4.58 -10.19 7.03
C PHE A 49 3.14 -9.97 6.55
N ASN A 50 2.22 -9.69 7.48
CA ASN A 50 0.80 -9.42 7.19
C ASN A 50 0.51 -7.92 7.04
N GLY A 51 1.48 -7.13 6.56
CA GLY A 51 1.33 -5.68 6.44
C GLY A 51 1.58 -4.88 7.71
N PRO A 52 1.99 -3.60 7.58
CA PRO A 52 1.73 -2.58 8.58
C PRO A 52 0.26 -2.12 8.55
N ASP A 53 -0.20 -1.68 9.70
CA ASP A 53 -1.50 -1.10 9.98
C ASP A 53 -1.24 0.09 10.90
N GLY A 54 -1.53 1.32 10.48
CA GLY A 54 -1.32 2.52 11.31
C GLY A 54 -2.30 2.53 12.47
N GLY A 55 -3.59 2.39 12.17
CA GLY A 55 -4.66 2.42 13.16
C GLY A 55 -5.24 3.83 13.26
N PRO A 56 -5.89 4.22 14.37
CA PRO A 56 -6.46 5.56 14.47
C PRO A 56 -5.37 6.62 14.73
N GLY A 57 -5.16 7.56 13.82
CA GLY A 57 -4.19 8.65 13.93
C GLY A 57 -3.75 9.13 12.55
N ASP A 58 -3.02 10.25 12.51
CA ASP A 58 -2.34 10.66 11.29
C ASP A 58 -0.97 9.95 11.26
N ASP A 59 -0.85 8.90 10.46
CA ASP A 59 0.27 7.98 10.47
C ASP A 59 1.22 8.17 9.29
N ILE A 60 2.46 7.70 9.46
CA ILE A 60 3.47 7.67 8.41
C ILE A 60 3.93 6.24 8.25
N ILE A 61 3.66 5.65 7.10
CA ILE A 61 4.02 4.27 6.77
C ILE A 61 5.00 4.25 5.61
N ASN A 62 6.22 3.79 5.88
CA ASN A 62 7.25 3.61 4.86
C ASN A 62 7.62 2.13 4.72
N VAL A 63 7.44 1.57 3.54
CA VAL A 63 7.81 0.19 3.23
C VAL A 63 8.79 0.17 2.06
N SER A 64 9.99 -0.39 2.26
CA SER A 64 11.08 -0.33 1.28
C SER A 64 11.90 -1.62 1.17
N GLY A 65 12.59 -1.81 0.04
CA GLY A 65 13.50 -2.94 -0.22
C GLY A 65 13.01 -3.95 -1.25
N SER A 66 13.31 -5.26 -1.11
CA SER A 66 12.97 -6.27 -2.13
C SER A 66 12.23 -7.47 -1.53
N ILE A 67 10.93 -7.59 -1.82
CA ILE A 67 10.09 -8.69 -1.32
C ILE A 67 9.93 -9.77 -2.40
N ILE A 68 10.44 -10.98 -2.13
CA ILE A 68 10.15 -12.16 -2.96
C ILE A 68 8.97 -12.94 -2.36
N SER A 69 7.99 -13.17 -3.24
CA SER A 69 6.67 -13.78 -3.06
C SER A 69 6.50 -14.99 -2.11
N ASN A 70 5.22 -15.15 -1.76
CA ASN A 70 4.40 -16.10 -0.99
C ASN A 70 4.71 -17.61 -1.16
N THR A 71 5.96 -18.04 -1.08
CA THR A 71 6.26 -19.47 -0.89
C THR A 71 7.25 -19.64 0.26
N VAL A 72 6.69 -19.77 1.46
CA VAL A 72 7.34 -20.60 2.45
C VAL A 72 7.45 -21.99 1.83
N ARG A 73 8.63 -22.42 1.39
CA ARG A 73 8.89 -23.86 1.27
C ARG A 73 8.84 -24.39 2.71
N PRO A 74 7.81 -25.14 3.13
CA PRO A 74 7.82 -25.69 4.47
C PRO A 74 8.99 -26.67 4.53
N THR A 75 10.02 -26.35 5.30
CA THR A 75 10.81 -27.42 5.90
C THR A 75 9.86 -28.12 6.87
N ALA A 76 9.94 -29.45 6.98
CA ALA A 76 8.91 -30.36 7.52
C ALA A 76 8.49 -30.17 9.00
N SER A 77 8.72 -28.99 9.59
CA SER A 77 8.45 -28.65 10.98
C SER A 77 7.94 -27.20 11.10
N SER A 78 6.88 -26.85 10.37
CA SER A 78 6.14 -25.60 10.62
C SER A 78 4.63 -25.85 10.57
N THR A 79 4.01 -25.95 11.74
CA THR A 79 2.55 -25.89 11.94
C THR A 79 2.07 -24.44 11.87
N LEU A 80 2.42 -23.72 10.79
CA LEU A 80 1.87 -22.39 10.55
C LEU A 80 0.41 -22.55 10.12
N ASN A 81 -0.52 -22.09 10.97
CA ASN A 81 -1.85 -21.74 10.51
C ASN A 81 -1.67 -20.72 9.38
N THR A 82 -2.01 -21.13 8.16
CA THR A 82 -1.62 -20.48 6.92
C THR A 82 -2.54 -19.28 6.69
N VAL A 83 -2.32 -18.19 7.42
CA VAL A 83 -2.83 -16.89 6.97
C VAL A 83 -1.97 -16.56 5.74
N ALA A 84 -2.59 -16.50 4.57
CA ALA A 84 -1.89 -16.08 3.37
C ALA A 84 -1.34 -14.67 3.64
N PRO A 85 -0.03 -14.40 3.46
CA PRO A 85 0.50 -13.05 3.58
C PRO A 85 -0.21 -12.17 2.55
N THR A 86 -0.90 -11.13 3.02
CA THR A 86 -1.84 -10.33 2.23
C THR A 86 -1.18 -9.23 1.41
N ARG A 87 0.12 -8.93 1.63
CA ARG A 87 0.79 -7.72 1.09
C ARG A 87 -0.06 -6.45 1.28
N LEU A 88 -0.89 -6.48 2.33
CA LEU A 88 -1.75 -5.38 2.70
C LEU A 88 -0.90 -4.32 3.39
N ILE A 89 -1.16 -3.06 3.14
CA ILE A 89 -0.69 -1.92 3.91
C ILE A 89 -1.97 -1.16 4.24
N SER A 90 -2.20 -0.85 5.53
CA SER A 90 -3.36 -0.08 5.97
C SER A 90 -2.87 1.18 6.66
N GLY A 91 -3.36 2.35 6.25
CA GLY A 91 -3.21 3.61 6.99
C GLY A 91 -4.02 3.54 8.29
N GLY A 92 -5.34 3.45 8.16
CA GLY A 92 -6.24 3.37 9.31
C GLY A 92 -7.20 4.55 9.31
N ASP A 93 -7.57 5.07 10.49
CA ASP A 93 -8.40 6.27 10.52
C ASP A 93 -7.49 7.49 10.69
N GLY A 94 -7.65 8.55 9.90
CA GLY A 94 -6.85 9.77 10.02
C GLY A 94 -6.13 10.09 8.73
N ASN A 95 -5.38 11.20 8.70
CA ASN A 95 -4.71 11.64 7.49
C ASN A 95 -3.31 11.03 7.41
N ASP A 96 -3.16 10.03 6.56
CA ASP A 96 -1.99 9.16 6.51
C ASP A 96 -1.04 9.50 5.37
N SER A 97 0.24 9.16 5.55
CA SER A 97 1.25 9.22 4.51
C SER A 97 1.89 7.85 4.31
N ILE A 98 1.54 7.22 3.20
CA ILE A 98 1.98 5.86 2.84
C ILE A 98 2.96 5.94 1.67
N ASN A 99 4.14 5.34 1.83
CA ASN A 99 5.18 5.31 0.81
C ASN A 99 5.74 3.89 0.61
N VAL A 100 5.57 3.35 -0.58
CA VAL A 100 5.90 1.97 -0.92
C VAL A 100 7.01 1.91 -1.98
N THR A 101 8.27 1.90 -1.56
CA THR A 101 9.43 1.92 -2.47
C THR A 101 10.09 0.54 -2.62
N LEU A 102 9.34 -0.45 -3.12
CA LEU A 102 9.82 -1.84 -3.18
C LEU A 102 10.24 -2.25 -4.60
N ASP A 103 11.44 -2.80 -4.72
CA ASP A 103 12.17 -3.06 -5.96
C ASP A 103 11.69 -4.33 -6.70
N GLY A 104 10.38 -4.58 -6.70
CA GLY A 104 9.73 -5.74 -7.33
C GLY A 104 9.81 -5.80 -8.85
N ALA A 105 10.71 -5.05 -9.50
CA ALA A 105 11.23 -5.23 -10.85
C ALA A 105 10.24 -5.74 -11.94
N GLY A 106 9.25 -4.91 -12.26
CA GLY A 106 8.62 -4.84 -13.57
C GLY A 106 7.10 -4.76 -13.55
N PRO A 107 6.48 -4.24 -14.63
CA PRO A 107 5.04 -3.99 -14.75
C PRO A 107 4.14 -5.24 -14.72
N LYS A 108 4.70 -6.41 -14.37
CA LYS A 108 3.99 -7.70 -14.23
C LYS A 108 4.35 -8.44 -12.95
N SER A 109 5.10 -7.81 -12.05
CA SER A 109 5.26 -8.33 -10.70
C SER A 109 4.00 -8.05 -9.91
N LEU A 110 3.60 -9.00 -9.06
CA LEU A 110 2.57 -8.73 -8.06
C LEU A 110 3.00 -7.49 -7.26
N GLY A 111 2.15 -6.48 -7.14
CA GLY A 111 2.34 -5.35 -6.24
C GLY A 111 1.72 -5.59 -4.86
N TYR A 112 1.34 -4.50 -4.21
CA TYR A 112 0.78 -4.36 -2.88
C TYR A 112 -0.69 -4.02 -2.95
N HIS A 113 -1.41 -4.37 -1.90
CA HIS A 113 -2.75 -3.86 -1.66
C HIS A 113 -2.61 -2.78 -0.60
N VAL A 114 -2.83 -1.52 -0.95
CA VAL A 114 -2.75 -0.39 -0.04
C VAL A 114 -4.16 0.12 0.19
N ILE A 115 -4.57 0.18 1.45
CA ILE A 115 -5.80 0.83 1.90
C ILE A 115 -5.36 2.02 2.73
N ALA A 116 -5.66 3.23 2.27
CA ALA A 116 -5.31 4.44 3.01
C ALA A 116 -6.24 4.55 4.23
N GLY A 117 -7.55 4.59 3.98
CA GLY A 117 -8.58 4.55 5.01
C GLY A 117 -9.34 5.88 5.05
N PRO A 118 -10.18 6.14 6.06
CA PRO A 118 -10.85 7.42 6.14
C PRO A 118 -9.89 8.54 6.57
N GLY A 119 -9.76 9.59 5.76
CA GLY A 119 -8.85 10.71 5.98
C GLY A 119 -8.48 11.39 4.67
N ASP A 120 -7.81 12.55 4.73
CA ASP A 120 -7.17 13.10 3.53
C ASP A 120 -5.74 12.52 3.42
N ASP A 121 -5.57 11.48 2.60
CA ASP A 121 -4.37 10.66 2.60
C ASP A 121 -3.39 10.99 1.47
N LEU A 122 -2.13 10.58 1.66
CA LEU A 122 -1.08 10.68 0.68
C LEU A 122 -0.44 9.33 0.44
N VAL A 123 -0.72 8.73 -0.71
CA VAL A 123 -0.24 7.41 -1.10
C VAL A 123 0.74 7.49 -2.26
N TYR A 124 1.92 6.89 -2.08
CA TYR A 124 2.88 6.59 -3.14
C TYR A 124 3.01 5.08 -3.26
N GLY A 125 2.55 4.55 -4.39
CA GLY A 125 2.75 3.15 -4.78
C GLY A 125 4.18 2.86 -5.24
N SER A 126 4.38 1.65 -5.72
CA SER A 126 5.67 1.05 -5.99
C SER A 126 5.96 0.97 -7.49
N ALA A 127 6.98 0.21 -7.88
CA ALA A 127 7.30 -0.03 -9.29
C ALA A 127 6.72 -1.36 -9.82
N ALA A 128 5.69 -1.88 -9.16
CA ALA A 128 4.98 -3.11 -9.49
C ALA A 128 3.48 -2.85 -9.51
N SER A 129 2.71 -3.70 -10.20
CA SER A 129 1.26 -3.60 -10.32
C SER A 129 0.53 -3.65 -8.96
N ASP A 130 0.22 -2.48 -8.43
CA ASP A 130 -0.38 -2.23 -7.14
C ASP A 130 -1.92 -2.14 -7.22
N GLN A 131 -2.56 -2.30 -6.07
CA GLN A 131 -3.97 -2.00 -5.87
C GLN A 131 -4.05 -0.97 -4.75
N LEU A 132 -4.43 0.25 -5.08
CA LEU A 132 -4.49 1.35 -4.13
C LEU A 132 -5.94 1.76 -3.92
N TYR A 133 -6.34 1.97 -2.66
CA TYR A 133 -7.68 2.40 -2.27
C TYR A 133 -7.55 3.59 -1.32
N GLY A 134 -8.11 4.74 -1.68
CA GLY A 134 -8.20 5.95 -0.85
C GLY A 134 -9.21 5.76 0.28
N GLU A 135 -10.45 5.43 -0.08
CA GLU A 135 -11.63 5.35 0.80
C GLU A 135 -12.35 6.70 0.98
N ASP A 136 -12.55 7.19 2.20
CA ASP A 136 -13.32 8.42 2.46
C ASP A 136 -12.34 9.58 2.69
N GLY A 137 -12.41 10.66 1.90
CA GLY A 137 -11.61 11.87 2.11
C GLY A 137 -11.06 12.43 0.79
N ASN A 138 -10.24 13.47 0.84
CA ASN A 138 -9.66 14.06 -0.37
C ASN A 138 -8.22 13.56 -0.51
N ASP A 139 -8.07 12.49 -1.26
CA ASP A 139 -6.83 11.73 -1.31
C ASP A 139 -5.89 12.22 -2.41
N LYS A 140 -4.61 11.99 -2.20
CA LYS A 140 -3.58 12.15 -3.21
C LYS A 140 -2.85 10.84 -3.43
N MET A 141 -3.06 10.25 -4.60
CA MET A 141 -2.56 8.93 -4.94
C MET A 141 -1.67 9.00 -6.17
N LEU A 142 -0.43 8.52 -6.04
CA LEU A 142 0.52 8.33 -7.14
C LEU A 142 0.79 6.82 -7.24
N ALA A 143 0.35 6.20 -8.32
CA ALA A 143 0.34 4.74 -8.45
C ALA A 143 1.76 4.16 -8.57
N GLY A 144 2.63 4.88 -9.27
CA GLY A 144 4.02 4.50 -9.43
C GLY A 144 4.28 3.94 -10.83
N ALA A 145 5.14 2.93 -10.92
CA ALA A 145 5.31 2.25 -12.19
C ALA A 145 4.65 0.87 -12.13
N GLY A 146 4.15 0.38 -13.26
CA GLY A 146 3.47 -0.90 -13.34
C GLY A 146 2.03 -0.73 -13.80
N ASP A 147 1.39 -1.84 -14.18
CA ASP A 147 -0.02 -1.81 -14.56
C ASP A 147 -0.85 -1.78 -13.27
N ASP A 148 -1.32 -0.61 -12.83
CA ASP A 148 -1.91 -0.37 -11.51
C ASP A 148 -3.45 -0.31 -11.51
N TYR A 149 -4.04 -0.57 -10.35
CA TYR A 149 -5.45 -0.28 -10.07
C TYR A 149 -5.53 0.75 -8.95
N VAL A 150 -6.23 1.86 -9.19
CA VAL A 150 -6.45 2.91 -8.19
C VAL A 150 -7.95 3.14 -8.02
N ASP A 151 -8.41 3.07 -6.77
CA ASP A 151 -9.76 3.45 -6.33
C ASP A 151 -9.65 4.68 -5.41
N GLY A 152 -10.12 5.85 -5.86
CA GLY A 152 -10.11 7.08 -5.06
C GLY A 152 -11.08 7.01 -3.89
N GLY A 153 -12.31 6.55 -4.16
CA GLY A 153 -13.36 6.43 -3.16
C GLY A 153 -14.29 7.64 -3.14
N VAL A 154 -14.51 8.25 -1.99
CA VAL A 154 -15.44 9.38 -1.83
C VAL A 154 -14.68 10.63 -1.38
N GLY A 155 -14.77 11.68 -2.18
CA GLY A 155 -14.17 12.98 -1.89
C GLY A 155 -13.58 13.58 -3.15
N ASP A 156 -12.92 14.73 -3.05
CA ASP A 156 -12.29 15.38 -4.20
C ASP A 156 -10.84 14.89 -4.33
N ASP A 157 -10.60 13.88 -5.16
CA ASP A 157 -9.34 13.16 -5.22
C ASP A 157 -8.37 13.69 -6.29
N TYR A 158 -7.07 13.51 -6.04
CA TYR A 158 -6.02 13.64 -7.05
C TYR A 158 -5.38 12.27 -7.29
N ILE A 159 -5.53 11.75 -8.49
CA ILE A 159 -4.98 10.45 -8.90
C ILE A 159 -4.03 10.64 -10.07
N ASN A 160 -2.83 10.07 -9.97
CA ASN A 160 -1.88 9.99 -11.06
C ASN A 160 -1.39 8.53 -11.23
N GLY A 161 -1.61 7.95 -12.41
CA GLY A 161 -1.21 6.58 -12.77
C GLY A 161 0.30 6.41 -12.94
N GLU A 162 1.01 7.50 -13.25
CA GLU A 162 2.45 7.53 -13.55
C GLU A 162 2.82 6.63 -14.75
N ALA A 163 3.45 5.48 -14.59
CA ALA A 163 3.97 4.72 -15.73
C ALA A 163 3.40 3.30 -15.78
N GLY A 164 2.49 3.00 -16.70
CA GLY A 164 1.73 1.77 -16.61
C GLY A 164 0.72 1.62 -17.73
N ASP A 165 -0.01 0.51 -17.78
CA ASP A 165 -1.35 0.53 -18.39
C ASP A 165 -2.34 0.48 -17.22
N ASP A 166 -2.86 1.64 -16.80
CA ASP A 166 -3.54 1.78 -15.50
C ASP A 166 -5.06 1.75 -15.60
N PHE A 167 -5.70 1.32 -14.51
CA PHE A 167 -7.14 1.42 -14.31
C PHE A 167 -7.45 2.33 -13.12
N LEU A 168 -8.09 3.46 -13.41
CA LEU A 168 -8.32 4.55 -12.46
C LEU A 168 -9.83 4.72 -12.20
N ASP A 169 -10.31 4.12 -11.11
CA ASP A 169 -11.66 4.35 -10.57
C ASP A 169 -11.60 5.45 -9.52
N HIS A 170 -11.75 6.70 -9.93
CA HIS A 170 -11.63 7.83 -9.01
C HIS A 170 -12.83 7.99 -8.06
N GLY A 171 -13.86 7.14 -8.20
CA GLY A 171 -14.99 7.16 -7.28
C GLY A 171 -15.89 8.38 -7.48
N GLY A 172 -16.30 9.05 -6.40
CA GLY A 172 -17.28 10.13 -6.43
C GLY A 172 -16.77 11.41 -5.80
N GLY A 173 -16.86 12.51 -6.54
CA GLY A 173 -16.48 13.83 -6.08
C GLY A 173 -16.15 14.75 -7.25
N HIS A 174 -15.24 15.69 -7.04
CA HIS A 174 -14.65 16.50 -8.10
C HIS A 174 -13.17 16.15 -8.28
N ASP A 175 -12.92 15.12 -9.09
CA ASP A 175 -11.62 14.49 -9.14
C ASP A 175 -10.72 15.09 -10.22
N VAL A 176 -9.41 14.94 -10.01
CA VAL A 176 -8.38 15.20 -11.01
C VAL A 176 -7.62 13.90 -11.25
N VAL A 177 -7.79 13.34 -12.44
CA VAL A 177 -7.23 12.04 -12.84
C VAL A 177 -6.25 12.25 -13.99
N ASP A 178 -5.02 11.80 -13.82
CA ASP A 178 -3.95 11.87 -14.81
C ASP A 178 -3.34 10.47 -15.04
N GLY A 179 -3.50 9.89 -16.23
CA GLY A 179 -2.88 8.59 -16.55
C GLY A 179 -1.36 8.65 -16.72
N ASP A 180 -0.85 9.81 -17.12
CA ASP A 180 0.56 10.05 -17.50
C ASP A 180 1.07 9.12 -18.62
N ASP A 181 2.09 8.28 -18.39
CA ASP A 181 2.74 7.46 -19.42
C ASP A 181 2.07 6.06 -19.50
N GLY A 182 1.19 5.84 -20.47
CA GLY A 182 0.49 4.55 -20.50
C GLY A 182 -0.53 4.35 -21.61
N HIS A 183 -1.25 3.23 -21.52
CA HIS A 183 -2.60 3.14 -22.08
C HIS A 183 -3.59 2.96 -20.94
N ASP A 184 -4.21 4.07 -20.56
CA ASP A 184 -4.94 4.17 -19.30
C ASP A 184 -6.44 4.19 -19.53
N ILE A 185 -7.14 3.58 -18.57
CA ILE A 185 -8.60 3.52 -18.54
C ILE A 185 -9.07 4.21 -17.27
N ALA A 186 -9.93 5.21 -17.41
CA ALA A 186 -10.61 5.81 -16.26
C ALA A 186 -12.12 5.59 -16.32
N VAL A 187 -12.72 5.37 -15.15
CA VAL A 187 -14.18 5.42 -14.97
C VAL A 187 -14.63 6.88 -15.12
N VAL A 188 -15.89 7.15 -15.51
CA VAL A 188 -16.39 8.53 -15.66
C VAL A 188 -17.51 8.88 -14.69
N ASP A 189 -17.31 9.94 -13.91
CA ASP A 189 -18.37 10.83 -13.41
C ASP A 189 -18.32 12.19 -14.17
N LYS A 190 -19.46 12.89 -14.23
CA LYS A 190 -19.68 14.13 -14.99
C LYS A 190 -18.97 15.35 -14.39
N THR A 191 -18.31 15.21 -13.25
CA THR A 191 -17.79 16.32 -12.43
C THR A 191 -16.27 16.49 -12.53
N ASP A 192 -15.58 15.58 -13.21
CA ASP A 192 -14.13 15.39 -13.03
C ASP A 192 -13.30 15.92 -14.19
N GLN A 193 -12.00 16.02 -13.93
CA GLN A 193 -10.98 16.44 -14.87
C GLN A 193 -10.06 15.27 -15.21
N PHE A 194 -10.03 14.89 -16.48
CA PHE A 194 -9.16 13.83 -16.99
C PHE A 194 -8.01 14.41 -17.82
N LEU A 195 -6.79 13.92 -17.56
CA LEU A 195 -5.56 14.23 -18.27
C LEU A 195 -4.92 12.90 -18.71
N ASN A 196 -4.35 12.86 -19.92
CA ASN A 196 -3.62 11.68 -20.42
C ASN A 196 -4.35 10.35 -20.20
N ILE A 197 -5.65 10.29 -20.58
CA ILE A 197 -6.45 9.05 -20.54
C ILE A 197 -6.82 8.63 -21.95
N GLU A 198 -6.52 7.39 -22.31
CA GLU A 198 -6.80 6.78 -23.61
C GLU A 198 -8.25 6.30 -23.73
N GLU A 199 -8.80 5.71 -22.67
CA GLU A 199 -10.15 5.15 -22.66
C GLU A 199 -10.96 5.58 -21.43
N LEU A 200 -12.23 5.92 -21.67
CA LEU A 200 -13.18 6.32 -20.65
C LEU A 200 -14.38 5.37 -20.70
N ILE A 201 -14.77 4.80 -19.56
CA ILE A 201 -15.83 3.78 -19.48
C ILE A 201 -17.01 4.16 -18.58
#